data_AF-A0A4Q3C062-F1
#
_entry.id   AF-A0A4Q3C062-F1
#
_cell.length_a   1.000
_cell.length_b   1.000
_cell.length_c   1.000
_cell.angle_alpha   90.00
_cell.angle_beta   90.00
_cell.angle_gamma   90.00
#
_symmetry.space_group_name_H-M   'P 1'
#
loop_
_entity.id
_entity.type
_entity.pdbx_description
1 polymer ?
#
loop_
_entity_poly.entity_id
_entity_poly.type
_entity_poly.pdbx_seq_one_letter_code
_entity_poly.pdbx_strand_id
1 'polypeptide(L)' 'MPKFSANLGFLWPDRPLMKRIDAAARAGFRAVEMHWPYDENPEAIRDRCRKAGVQLLGINTPPGDVDG' A
#
# COMPACT_ATOMS: atom_id res chain seq x y z
N MET A 1 -15.02 -10.18 14.76
CA MET A 1 -14.21 -10.74 13.66
C MET A 1 -12.95 -9.91 13.49
N PRO A 2 -11.80 -10.52 13.15
CA PRO A 2 -10.56 -9.79 12.90
C PRO A 2 -10.70 -8.85 11.69
N LYS A 3 -10.00 -7.72 11.73
CA LYS A 3 -9.88 -6.78 10.61
C LYS A 3 -8.55 -7.05 9.90
N PHE A 4 -8.58 -7.25 8.58
CA PHE A 4 -7.40 -7.58 7.79
C PHE A 4 -6.86 -6.38 7.03
N SER A 5 -5.53 -6.31 6.91
CA SER A 5 -4.77 -5.38 6.07
C SER A 5 -4.18 -6.15 4.90
N ALA A 6 -4.25 -5.59 3.69
CA ALA A 6 -3.55 -6.15 2.53
C ALA A 6 -2.13 -5.59 2.45
N ASN A 7 -1.12 -6.46 2.52
CA ASN A 7 0.27 -6.08 2.32
C ASN A 7 0.60 -5.99 0.83
N LEU A 8 0.71 -4.77 0.31
CA LEU A 8 0.96 -4.47 -1.10
C LEU A 8 2.43 -4.67 -1.52
N GLY A 9 3.32 -4.94 -0.56
CA GLY A 9 4.67 -5.42 -0.83
C GLY A 9 4.69 -6.83 -1.41
N PHE A 10 3.67 -7.64 -1.12
CA PHE A 10 3.56 -9.03 -1.58
C PHE A 10 2.37 -9.27 -2.53
N LEU A 11 1.24 -8.61 -2.30
CA LEU A 11 0.02 -8.85 -3.08
C LEU A 11 -0.04 -8.00 -4.35
N TRP A 12 -0.55 -8.60 -5.45
CA TRP A 12 -0.63 -8.00 -6.79
C TRP A 12 0.71 -7.44 -7.31
N PRO A 13 1.81 -8.22 -7.28
CA PRO A 13 3.13 -7.75 -7.66
C PRO A 13 3.23 -7.37 -9.15
N ASP A 14 2.34 -7.90 -9.98
CA ASP A 14 2.18 -7.63 -11.41
C ASP A 14 1.70 -6.21 -11.75
N ARG A 15 1.39 -5.39 -10.74
CA ARG A 15 0.74 -4.07 -10.92
C ARG A 15 1.58 -2.93 -10.33
N PRO A 16 1.48 -1.71 -10.88
CA PRO A 16 1.97 -0.51 -10.21
C PRO A 16 1.28 -0.27 -8.86
N LEU A 17 1.94 0.41 -7.92
CA LEU A 17 1.45 0.58 -6.54
C LEU A 17 0.02 1.11 -6.47
N MET A 18 -0.29 2.16 -7.25
CA MET A 18 -1.62 2.76 -7.30
C MET A 18 -2.72 1.78 -7.72
N LYS A 19 -2.38 0.79 -8.54
CA LYS A 19 -3.30 -0.28 -8.99
C LYS A 19 -3.40 -1.42 -7.98
N ARG A 20 -2.40 -1.60 -7.12
CA ARG A 20 -2.45 -2.53 -5.97
C ARG A 20 -3.44 -2.03 -4.91
N ILE A 21 -3.42 -0.72 -4.61
CA ILE A 21 -4.40 -0.09 -3.69
C ILE A 21 -5.84 -0.35 -4.15
N ASP A 22 -6.09 -0.14 -5.44
CA ASP A 22 -7.38 -0.44 -6.09
C ASP A 22 -7.78 -1.91 -6.01
N ALA A 23 -6.80 -2.80 -6.18
CA ALA A 23 -7.03 -4.24 -6.12
C ALA A 23 -7.41 -4.69 -4.71
N ALA A 24 -6.76 -4.13 -3.68
CA ALA A 24 -7.11 -4.38 -2.28
C ALA A 24 -8.56 -3.98 -1.97
N ALA A 25 -8.97 -2.78 -2.40
CA ALA A 25 -10.36 -2.34 -2.25
C ALA A 25 -11.36 -3.28 -2.93
N ARG A 26 -11.09 -3.67 -4.19
CA ARG A 26 -11.95 -4.61 -4.94
C ARG A 26 -12.00 -6.00 -4.30
N ALA A 27 -10.93 -6.43 -3.66
CA ALA A 27 -10.87 -7.69 -2.92
C ALA A 27 -11.56 -7.62 -1.54
N GLY A 28 -12.13 -6.47 -1.16
CA GLY A 28 -12.89 -6.29 0.07
C GLY A 28 -12.06 -5.87 1.28
N PHE A 29 -10.75 -5.62 1.11
CA PHE A 29 -9.95 -5.06 2.18
C PHE A 29 -10.34 -3.61 2.46
N ARG A 30 -10.29 -3.23 3.74
CA ARG A 30 -10.53 -1.86 4.21
C ARG A 30 -9.26 -1.16 4.66
N ALA A 31 -8.15 -1.89 4.66
CA ALA A 31 -6.84 -1.44 5.10
C ALA A 31 -5.76 -2.02 4.19
N VAL A 32 -4.68 -1.26 4.03
CA VAL A 32 -3.48 -1.64 3.29
C VAL A 32 -2.23 -1.26 4.08
N GLU A 33 -1.15 -1.96 3.81
CA GLU A 33 0.21 -1.66 4.26
C GLU A 33 1.19 -1.93 3.12
N MET A 34 2.39 -1.34 3.17
CA MET A 34 3.42 -1.50 2.15
C MET A 34 4.80 -1.22 2.72
N HIS A 35 5.88 -1.63 2.05
CA HIS A 35 7.23 -1.45 2.60
C HIS A 35 7.73 -0.01 2.41
N TRP A 36 8.21 0.35 1.22
CA TRP A 36 8.93 1.61 0.99
C TRP A 36 8.35 2.35 -0.23
N PRO A 37 7.28 3.14 -0.08
CA PRO A 37 6.66 3.84 -1.20
C PRO A 37 7.32 5.21 -1.47
N TYR A 38 8.62 5.35 -1.22
CA TYR A 38 9.30 6.66 -1.20
C TYR A 38 9.57 7.24 -2.58
N ASP A 39 9.50 6.42 -3.63
CA ASP A 39 9.57 6.87 -5.03
C ASP A 39 8.24 7.46 -5.54
N GLU A 40 7.18 7.33 -4.76
CA GLU A 40 5.82 7.72 -5.13
C GLU A 40 5.43 9.03 -4.42
N ASN A 41 4.66 9.88 -5.11
CA ASN A 41 4.16 11.10 -4.49
C ASN A 41 3.21 10.75 -3.32
N PRO A 42 3.51 11.18 -2.07
CA PRO A 42 2.70 10.85 -0.90
C PRO A 42 1.25 11.37 -1.02
N GLU A 43 1.03 12.50 -1.70
CA GLU A 43 -0.31 13.02 -1.94
C GLU A 43 -1.12 12.14 -2.89
N ALA A 44 -0.45 11.56 -3.90
CA ALA A 44 -1.08 10.64 -4.84
C ALA A 44 -1.52 9.36 -4.12
N ILE A 45 -0.69 8.83 -3.22
CA ILE A 45 -1.03 7.66 -2.38
C ILE A 45 -2.22 7.99 -1.49
N ARG A 46 -2.17 9.11 -0.75
CA ARG A 46 -3.25 9.57 0.13
C ARG A 46 -4.57 9.67 -0.63
N ASP A 47 -4.56 10.37 -1.76
CA ASP A 47 -5.75 10.60 -2.56
C ASP A 47 -6.30 9.31 -3.17
N ARG A 48 -5.42 8.38 -3.56
CA ARG A 48 -5.81 7.07 -4.05
C ARG A 48 -6.44 6.21 -2.96
N CYS A 49 -5.83 6.12 -1.78
CA CYS A 49 -6.40 5.42 -0.63
C CYS A 49 -7.79 5.96 -0.27
N ARG A 50 -7.94 7.29 -0.24
CA ARG A 50 -9.23 7.96 -0.01
C ARG A 50 -10.27 7.59 -1.06
N LYS A 51 -9.92 7.67 -2.36
CA LYS A 51 -10.82 7.32 -3.47
C LYS A 51 -11.20 5.84 -3.48
N ALA A 52 -10.27 4.96 -3.13
CA ALA A 52 -10.50 3.51 -3.08
C ALA A 52 -11.22 3.06 -1.79
N GLY A 53 -11.34 3.93 -0.79
CA GLY A 53 -12.02 3.61 0.47
C GLY A 53 -11.21 2.70 1.41
N VAL A 54 -9.87 2.75 1.32
CA VAL A 54 -8.96 1.98 2.17
C VAL A 54 -8.08 2.88 3.03
N GLN A 55 -7.76 2.43 4.24
CA GLN A 55 -6.84 3.10 5.15
C GLN A 55 -5.42 2.55 4.98
N LEU A 56 -4.42 3.42 4.84
CA LEU A 56 -3.02 3.01 4.93
C LEU A 56 -2.62 2.90 6.41
N LEU A 57 -2.34 1.70 6.89
CA LEU A 57 -2.03 1.43 8.31
C LEU A 57 -0.56 1.61 8.65
N GLY A 58 0.33 1.30 7.70
CA GLY A 58 1.75 1.31 7.96
C GLY A 58 2.59 1.30 6.70
N ILE A 59 3.75 1.95 6.83
CA ILE A 59 4.88 1.85 5.92
C ILE A 59 6.14 1.60 6.75
N ASN A 60 7.17 1.01 6.15
CA ASN A 60 8.46 0.86 6.80
C ASN A 60 9.24 2.17 6.70
N THR A 61 10.12 2.46 7.66
CA THR A 61 11.14 3.52 7.54
C THR A 61 12.11 3.21 6.38
N PRO A 62 12.86 4.21 5.88
CA PRO A 62 13.88 3.97 4.86
C PRO A 62 14.80 2.81 5.28
N PRO A 63 15.16 1.90 4.36
CA PRO A 63 15.94 0.70 4.70
C PRO A 63 17.38 1.04 5.12
N GLY A 64 17.85 2.26 4.88
CA GLY A 64 19.23 2.66 5.13
C GLY A 64 20.14 2.24 3.99
N ASP A 65 21.42 2.09 4.30
CA ASP A 65 22.40 1.52 3.38
C ASP A 65 22.22 0.00 3.33
N VAL A 66 21.84 -0.51 2.16
CA VAL A 66 21.61 -1.95 1.92
C VAL A 66 22.68 -2.56 1.03
N ASP A 67 23.61 -1.75 0.54
CA ASP A 67 24.75 -2.22 -0.24
C ASP A 67 25.88 -2.57 0.74
N GLY A 68 26.15 -3.87 0.89
CA GLY A 68 27.24 -4.42 1.70
C GLY A 68 28.51 -4.63 0.91
#